data_AF-A0A0C3KSI8-F1
#
_entry.id   AF-A0A0C3KSI8-F1
#
_cell.length_a   1.000
_cell.length_b   1.000
_cell.length_c   1.000
_cell.angle_alpha   90.00
_cell.angle_beta   90.00
_cell.angle_gamma   90.00
#
_symmetry.space_group_name_H-M   'P 1'
#
loop_
_entity.id
_entity.type
_entity.pdbx_description
1 polymer ?
#
loop_
_entity_poly.entity_id
_entity_poly.type
_entity_poly.pdbx_seq_one_letter_code
_entity_poly.pdbx_strand_id
1 'polypeptide(L)'
;STEKFDPEKAENLPEIEKQWAVRAVEQAQVYWNLLSAIQPRSLRLTRLDDDIFEDFSKTFPHYVENLDSLRKLDEEQVKSSEGKEQWREFMARYEKKINDFNFGTLI
;
A
#
# COMPACT_ATOMS: atom_id res chain seq x y z
N SER A 1 25.59 -21.72 5.24
CA SER A 1 24.42 -22.01 6.09
C SER A 1 23.42 -20.89 5.92
N THR A 2 22.24 -21.20 5.38
CA THR A 2 21.13 -20.24 5.25
C THR A 2 20.48 -20.05 6.62
N GLU A 3 20.91 -19.02 7.35
CA GLU A 3 20.18 -18.58 8.54
C GLU A 3 18.81 -18.09 8.11
N LYS A 4 17.77 -18.62 8.78
CA LYS A 4 16.38 -18.25 8.54
C LYS A 4 16.22 -16.80 8.99
N PHE A 5 15.93 -15.92 8.03
CA PHE A 5 15.60 -14.52 8.27
C PHE A 5 14.37 -14.47 9.19
N ASP A 6 14.53 -13.88 10.37
CA ASP A 6 13.49 -13.78 11.39
C ASP A 6 12.90 -12.35 11.34
N PRO A 7 11.77 -12.14 10.64
CA PRO A 7 11.26 -10.81 10.29
C PRO A 7 10.86 -9.96 11.51
N GLU A 8 10.62 -10.58 12.67
CA GLU A 8 10.28 -9.87 13.92
C GLU A 8 11.50 -9.34 14.69
N LYS A 9 12.72 -9.79 14.34
CA LYS A 9 13.98 -9.33 14.96
C LYS A 9 14.87 -8.52 14.02
N ALA A 10 14.39 -8.23 12.81
CA ALA A 10 15.09 -7.35 11.90
C ALA A 10 15.13 -5.94 12.52
N GLU A 11 16.21 -5.63 13.23
CA GLU A 11 16.56 -4.26 13.59
C GLU A 11 16.42 -3.39 12.34
N ASN A 12 15.97 -2.15 12.52
CA ASN A 12 15.77 -1.15 11.48
C ASN A 12 17.13 -0.81 10.83
N LEU A 13 17.66 -1.74 10.05
CA LEU A 13 18.98 -1.66 9.45
C LEU A 13 18.85 -0.66 8.30
N PRO A 14 19.66 0.40 8.25
CA PRO A 14 19.61 1.39 7.16
C PRO A 14 19.85 0.76 5.77
N GLU A 15 20.41 -0.45 5.73
CA GLU A 15 20.52 -1.25 4.50
C GLU A 15 19.16 -1.79 4.02
N ILE A 16 18.26 -2.16 4.93
CA ILE A 16 16.88 -2.58 4.63
C ILE A 16 16.09 -1.38 4.08
N GLU A 17 16.21 -0.21 4.72
CA GLU A 17 15.58 1.03 4.24
C GLU A 17 16.07 1.43 2.84
N LYS A 18 17.37 1.28 2.54
CA LYS A 18 17.91 1.50 1.19
C LYS A 18 17.34 0.51 0.18
N GLN A 19 17.27 -0.78 0.50
CA GLN A 19 16.71 -1.78 -0.39
C GLN A 19 15.21 -1.56 -0.62
N TRP A 20 14.47 -1.13 0.40
CA TRP A 20 13.08 -0.71 0.30
C TRP A 20 12.92 0.50 -0.63
N ALA A 21 13.75 1.53 -0.45
CA ALA A 21 13.70 2.72 -1.30
C ALA A 21 13.97 2.37 -2.78
N VAL A 22 14.96 1.53 -3.07
CA VAL A 22 15.27 1.10 -4.45
C VAL A 22 14.08 0.35 -5.05
N ARG A 23 13.51 -0.63 -4.35
CA ARG A 23 12.37 -1.42 -4.83
C ARG A 23 11.12 -0.58 -5.05
N ALA A 24 10.86 0.36 -4.15
CA ALA A 24 9.68 1.20 -4.23
C ALA A 24 9.80 2.24 -5.36
N VAL A 25 11.01 2.75 -5.65
CA VAL A 25 11.28 3.60 -6.83
C VAL A 25 11.12 2.81 -8.13
N GLU A 26 11.65 1.59 -8.21
CA GLU A 26 11.46 0.71 -9.37
C GLU A 26 9.96 0.49 -9.65
N GLN A 27 9.19 0.20 -8.61
CA GLN A 27 7.75 -0.01 -8.73
C GLN A 27 7.01 1.27 -9.16
N ALA A 28 7.35 2.42 -8.60
CA ALA A 28 6.77 3.70 -9.00
C ALA A 28 7.03 4.01 -10.49
N GLN A 29 8.25 3.71 -10.98
CA GLN A 29 8.59 3.86 -12.39
C GLN A 29 7.79 2.89 -13.28
N VAL A 30 7.58 1.65 -12.83
CA VAL A 30 6.75 0.67 -13.53
C VAL A 30 5.30 1.16 -13.61
N TYR A 31 4.72 1.67 -12.51
CA TYR A 31 3.38 2.24 -12.53
C TYR A 31 3.27 3.45 -13.47
N TRP A 32 4.26 4.35 -13.47
CA TRP A 32 4.29 5.48 -14.39
C TRP A 32 4.31 5.04 -15.86
N ASN A 33 5.14 4.06 -16.18
CA ASN A 33 5.22 3.50 -17.54
C ASN A 33 3.90 2.81 -17.94
N LEU A 34 3.23 2.16 -17.00
CA LEU A 34 1.96 1.47 -17.24
C LEU A 34 0.80 2.45 -17.47
N LEU A 35 0.73 3.51 -16.65
CA LEU A 35 -0.28 4.56 -16.78
C LEU A 35 -0.09 5.42 -18.03
N SER A 36 1.16 5.56 -18.52
CA SER A 36 1.45 6.28 -19.78
C SER A 36 1.20 5.43 -21.03
N ALA A 37 1.23 4.09 -20.91
CA ALA A 37 1.03 3.17 -22.02
C ALA A 37 -0.43 2.70 -22.18
N ILE A 38 -1.21 2.64 -21.09
CA ILE A 38 -2.56 2.04 -21.07
C ILE A 38 -3.53 2.96 -20.32
N GLN A 39 -4.80 2.97 -20.76
CA GLN A 39 -5.84 3.71 -20.05
C GLN A 39 -6.01 3.19 -18.60
N PRO A 40 -5.91 4.05 -17.57
CA PRO A 40 -5.90 3.59 -16.17
C PRO A 40 -7.15 2.79 -15.77
N ARG A 41 -8.30 3.08 -16.38
CA ARG A 41 -9.57 2.40 -16.09
C ARG A 41 -9.58 0.91 -16.48
N SER A 42 -8.77 0.50 -17.45
CA SER A 42 -8.66 -0.92 -17.84
C SER A 42 -7.61 -1.68 -17.04
N LEU A 43 -6.85 -0.99 -16.18
CA LEU A 43 -5.82 -1.61 -15.37
C LEU A 43 -6.46 -2.32 -14.17
N ARG A 44 -6.02 -3.56 -13.91
CA ARG A 44 -6.37 -4.35 -12.73
C ARG A 44 -5.08 -4.64 -11.97
N LEU A 45 -4.95 -4.13 -10.76
CA LEU A 45 -3.78 -4.32 -9.90
C LEU A 45 -3.82 -5.70 -9.25
N THR A 46 -5.01 -6.14 -8.85
CA THR A 46 -5.26 -7.45 -8.25
C THR A 46 -6.56 -8.07 -8.76
N ARG A 47 -6.75 -9.36 -8.47
CA ARG A 47 -8.03 -10.05 -8.72
C ARG A 47 -9.15 -9.58 -7.77
N LEU A 48 -8.78 -8.90 -6.68
CA LEU A 48 -9.68 -8.48 -5.61
C LEU A 48 -9.95 -6.97 -5.66
N ASP A 49 -9.58 -6.26 -6.74
CA ASP A 49 -9.71 -4.80 -6.82
C ASP A 49 -11.13 -4.31 -6.50
N ASP A 50 -12.16 -5.02 -6.99
CA ASP A 50 -13.56 -4.67 -6.76
C ASP A 50 -13.94 -4.83 -5.27
N ASP A 51 -13.50 -5.92 -4.62
CA ASP A 51 -13.72 -6.17 -3.19
C ASP A 51 -12.96 -5.16 -2.31
N ILE A 52 -11.71 -4.87 -2.67
CA ILE A 52 -10.85 -3.90 -1.98
C ILE A 52 -11.47 -2.50 -2.08
N PHE A 53 -11.98 -2.13 -3.26
CA PHE A 53 -12.62 -0.83 -3.45
C PHE A 53 -13.91 -0.70 -2.65
N GLU A 54 -14.74 -1.75 -2.60
CA GLU A 54 -15.97 -1.75 -1.80
C GLU A 54 -15.66 -1.63 -0.30
N ASP A 55 -14.70 -2.39 0.19
CA ASP A 55 -14.28 -2.36 1.60
C ASP A 55 -13.60 -1.03 1.97
N PHE A 56 -12.77 -0.49 1.07
CA PHE A 56 -12.17 0.84 1.22
C PHE A 56 -13.26 1.91 1.32
N SER A 57 -14.28 1.84 0.47
CA SER A 57 -15.39 2.79 0.47
C SER A 57 -16.20 2.74 1.78
N LYS A 58 -16.33 1.55 2.38
CA LYS A 58 -16.99 1.39 3.69
C LYS A 58 -16.13 1.83 4.86
N THR A 59 -14.82 1.61 4.78
CA THR A 59 -13.87 1.91 5.86
C THR A 59 -13.51 3.39 5.90
N PHE A 60 -13.35 4.00 4.74
CA PHE A 60 -12.95 5.39 4.58
C PHE A 60 -13.93 6.15 3.68
N PRO A 61 -15.20 6.29 4.09
CA PRO A 61 -16.23 6.94 3.28
C PRO A 61 -15.86 8.40 2.94
N HIS A 62 -15.13 9.08 3.82
CA HIS A 62 -14.70 10.46 3.61
C HIS A 62 -13.76 10.63 2.41
N TYR A 63 -12.97 9.61 2.05
CA TYR A 63 -12.11 9.65 0.86
C TYR A 63 -12.90 9.43 -0.44
N VAL A 64 -14.04 8.73 -0.37
CA VAL A 64 -14.89 8.48 -1.53
C VAL A 64 -15.88 9.63 -1.75
N GLU A 65 -16.39 10.21 -0.67
CA GLU A 65 -17.26 11.39 -0.69
C GLU A 65 -16.51 12.66 -1.12
N ASN A 66 -15.24 12.79 -0.71
CA ASN A 66 -14.39 13.91 -1.08
C ASN A 66 -13.13 13.44 -1.83
N LEU A 67 -13.19 13.51 -3.16
CA LEU A 67 -12.07 13.14 -4.02
C LEU A 67 -10.81 14.00 -3.81
N ASP A 68 -10.92 15.23 -3.28
CA ASP A 68 -9.75 16.05 -2.98
C ASP A 68 -8.96 15.50 -1.78
N SER A 69 -9.65 14.86 -0.82
CA SER A 69 -9.02 14.13 0.29
C SER A 69 -8.30 12.86 -0.18
N LEU A 70 -8.73 12.28 -1.31
CA LEU A 70 -8.04 11.13 -1.94
C LEU A 70 -6.84 11.58 -2.78
N ARG A 71 -6.93 12.73 -3.46
CA ARG A 71 -5.84 13.29 -4.28
C ARG A 71 -4.63 13.66 -3.45
N LYS A 72 -4.85 14.17 -2.24
CA LYS A 72 -3.79 14.51 -1.29
C LYS A 72 -4.18 14.02 0.08
N LEU A 73 -3.60 12.88 0.46
CA LEU A 73 -3.77 12.33 1.80
C LEU A 73 -3.19 13.29 2.83
N ASP A 74 -3.95 13.50 3.90
CA ASP A 74 -3.50 14.23 5.07
C ASP A 74 -2.55 13.33 5.87
N GLU A 75 -1.26 13.63 5.81
CA GLU A 75 -0.22 12.87 6.50
C GLU A 75 -0.44 12.83 8.02
N GLU A 76 -0.96 13.89 8.63
CA GLU A 76 -1.17 13.95 10.08
C GLU A 76 -2.31 13.00 10.47
N GLN A 77 -3.37 12.93 9.66
CA GLN A 77 -4.47 11.99 9.88
C GLN A 77 -4.01 10.54 9.73
N VAL A 78 -3.24 10.23 8.69
CA VAL A 78 -2.74 8.87 8.46
C VAL A 78 -1.73 8.46 9.55
N LYS A 79 -0.91 9.40 10.04
CA LYS A 79 0.10 9.15 11.08
C LYS A 79 -0.46 9.17 12.50
N SER A 80 -1.69 9.67 12.69
CA SER A 80 -2.40 9.65 13.97
C SER A 80 -2.58 8.23 14.49
N SER A 81 -2.76 8.08 15.80
CA SER A 81 -2.96 6.75 16.41
C SER A 81 -4.19 6.04 15.85
N GLU A 82 -5.29 6.77 15.70
CA GLU A 82 -6.56 6.26 15.17
C GLU A 82 -6.44 5.90 13.68
N GLY A 83 -5.79 6.76 12.89
CA GLY A 83 -5.52 6.48 11.47
C GLY A 83 -4.66 5.23 11.28
N LYS A 84 -3.58 5.09 12.06
CA LYS A 84 -2.73 3.88 12.03
C LYS A 84 -3.50 2.62 12.37
N GLU A 85 -4.38 2.67 13.36
CA GLU A 85 -5.20 1.53 13.77
C GLU A 85 -6.20 1.16 12.66
N GLN A 86 -6.95 2.12 12.12
CA GLN A 86 -7.89 1.88 11.01
C GLN A 86 -7.20 1.30 9.77
N TRP A 87 -6.05 1.87 9.37
CA TRP A 87 -5.28 1.36 8.23
C TRP A 87 -4.76 -0.06 8.48
N ARG A 88 -4.31 -0.36 9.71
CA ARG A 88 -3.89 -1.73 10.08
C ARG A 88 -5.04 -2.71 10.03
N GLU A 89 -6.19 -2.37 10.58
CA GLU A 89 -7.39 -3.22 10.54
C GLU A 89 -7.86 -3.46 9.10
N PHE A 90 -7.81 -2.43 8.25
CA PHE A 90 -8.11 -2.55 6.83
C PHE A 90 -7.14 -3.54 6.14
N MET A 91 -5.83 -3.33 6.29
CA MET A 91 -4.82 -4.18 5.65
C MET A 91 -4.84 -5.63 6.15
N ALA A 92 -5.10 -5.85 7.45
CA ALA A 92 -5.17 -7.19 8.05
C ALA A 92 -6.25 -8.08 7.41
N ARG A 93 -7.32 -7.50 6.83
CA ARG A 93 -8.35 -8.26 6.09
C ARG A 93 -7.82 -8.93 4.82
N TYR A 94 -6.69 -8.44 4.31
CA TYR A 94 -6.06 -8.91 3.07
C TYR A 94 -4.77 -9.69 3.30
N GLU A 95 -4.25 -9.77 4.53
CA GLU A 95 -3.01 -10.49 4.88
C GLU A 95 -2.98 -11.94 4.34
N LYS A 96 -4.10 -12.65 4.39
CA LYS A 96 -4.21 -14.04 3.90
C LYS A 96 -4.73 -14.17 2.47
N LYS A 97 -5.12 -13.06 1.85
CA LYS A 97 -5.72 -13.01 0.51
C LYS A 97 -4.75 -12.48 -0.54
N ILE A 98 -3.81 -11.63 -0.13
CA ILE A 98 -2.78 -11.01 -0.97
C ILE A 98 -1.42 -11.47 -0.46
N ASN A 99 -0.69 -12.25 -1.26
CA ASN A 99 0.61 -12.80 -0.85
C ASN A 99 1.64 -11.72 -0.51
N ASP A 100 1.58 -10.57 -1.18
CA ASP A 100 2.51 -9.45 -1.06
C ASP A 100 1.89 -8.25 -0.32
N PHE A 101 1.02 -8.48 0.68
CA PHE A 101 0.28 -7.40 1.35
C PHE A 101 1.16 -6.39 2.10
N ASN A 102 2.36 -6.79 2.53
CA ASN A 102 3.36 -5.93 3.18
C ASN A 102 4.46 -5.43 2.22
N PHE A 103 4.24 -5.53 0.91
CA PHE A 103 5.21 -5.05 -0.06
C PHE A 103 5.25 -3.51 -0.05
N GLY A 104 6.43 -2.95 0.24
CA GLY A 104 6.63 -1.51 0.29
C GLY A 104 6.43 -0.87 -1.07
N THR A 105 5.39 -0.05 -1.19
CA THR A 105 5.09 0.74 -2.40
C THR A 105 5.20 2.22 -2.10
N LEU A 106 5.69 3.03 -3.06
CA LEU A 106 5.56 4.49 -2.99
C LEU A 106 4.21 4.90 -3.59
N ILE A 107 3.46 5.72 -2.85
CA ILE A 107 2.13 6.23 -3.21
C ILE A 107 2.13 7.75 -3.05
#